data_AF-A0A328SNM3-F1
#
_entry.id   AF-A0A328SNM3-F1
#
_cell.length_a   1.000
_cell.length_b   1.000
_cell.length_c   1.000
_cell.angle_alpha   90.00
_cell.angle_beta   90.00
_cell.angle_gamma   90.00
#
_symmetry.space_group_name_H-M   'P 1'
#
loop_
_entity.id
_entity.type
_entity.pdbx_description
1 polymer ?
#
loop_
_entity_poly.entity_id
_entity_poly.type
_entity_poly.pdbx_seq_one_letter_code
_entity_poly.pdbx_strand_id
1 'polypeptide(L)'
;VRVGINAYINGFLNDENIRIRKQPIEFEIRPPSDMIESETITTYTDFHKKYDNFELEVEEGEINQSQVITAFGPNGIGKTTYAKILAGVTKPDSGEVEEEIKIAYKPQYILSDFEGTVQDFLYMNAKGYGTNIFKTDIAKPFDLDKILEKQVSKLSGGELQRLATAVTLSQEADVYVLDEPTAFLDVEQRLKIAKAIKHIIMRDDTSALIIDHDIVFIDYISDRAMVFYGESAKNGHATAPINLRDAMNKFLSDVKITFRRDKETNRPRVNKQESYLDRQQKEKGEYYYLEE
;
A
#
# COMPACT_ATOMS: atom_id res chain seq x y z
N VAL A 1 -14.17 4.83 24.16
CA VAL A 1 -13.33 4.48 22.99
C VAL A 1 -14.10 3.75 21.89
N ARG A 2 -14.69 2.57 22.12
CA ARG A 2 -15.44 1.82 21.08
C ARG A 2 -16.57 2.64 20.43
N VAL A 3 -17.41 3.29 21.24
CA VAL A 3 -18.53 4.13 20.76
C VAL A 3 -18.02 5.27 19.86
N GLY A 4 -16.99 6.00 20.30
CA GLY A 4 -16.42 7.10 19.51
C GLY A 4 -15.78 6.64 18.19
N ILE A 5 -15.08 5.50 18.17
CA ILE A 5 -14.51 4.94 16.94
C ILE A 5 -15.64 4.52 15.98
N ASN A 6 -16.67 3.83 16.48
CA ASN A 6 -17.78 3.40 15.63
C ASN A 6 -18.58 4.61 15.11
N ALA A 7 -18.79 5.64 15.92
CA ALA A 7 -19.40 6.90 15.48
C ALA A 7 -18.57 7.61 14.39
N TYR A 8 -17.24 7.64 14.54
CA TYR A 8 -16.34 8.19 13.53
C TYR A 8 -16.35 7.40 12.21
N ILE A 9 -16.36 6.06 12.28
CA ILE A 9 -16.47 5.18 11.11
C ILE A 9 -17.80 5.39 10.41
N ASN A 10 -18.91 5.41 11.16
CA ASN A 10 -20.25 5.65 10.63
C ASN A 10 -20.46 7.08 10.12
N GLY A 11 -19.57 8.01 10.46
CA GLY A 11 -19.63 9.41 10.04
C GLY A 11 -20.69 10.24 10.76
N PHE A 12 -21.20 9.78 11.91
CA PHE A 12 -22.28 10.43 12.63
C PHE A 12 -22.10 10.32 14.15
N LEU A 13 -22.10 11.47 14.83
CA LEU A 13 -22.06 11.58 16.28
C LEU A 13 -23.49 11.65 16.81
N ASN A 14 -24.01 10.53 17.30
CA ASN A 14 -25.39 10.44 17.79
C ASN A 14 -25.67 11.42 18.94
N ASP A 15 -24.78 11.49 19.92
CA ASP A 15 -24.98 12.30 21.14
C ASP A 15 -25.04 13.80 20.83
N GLU A 16 -24.31 14.24 19.81
CA GLU A 16 -24.25 15.65 19.38
C GLU A 16 -25.20 15.95 18.21
N ASN A 17 -25.83 14.93 17.63
CA ASN A 17 -26.61 15.02 16.39
C ASN A 17 -25.83 15.70 15.22
N ILE A 18 -24.52 15.42 15.13
CA ILE A 18 -23.62 16.01 14.12
C ILE A 18 -23.20 14.95 13.10
N ARG A 19 -23.38 15.26 11.81
CA ARG A 19 -22.85 14.46 10.70
C ARG A 19 -21.44 14.92 10.35
N ILE A 20 -20.44 14.07 10.58
CA ILE A 20 -19.04 14.32 10.23
C ILE A 20 -18.79 13.97 8.76
N ARG A 21 -19.44 12.92 8.24
CA ARG A 21 -19.22 12.42 6.88
C ARG A 21 -20.53 12.03 6.19
N LYS A 22 -20.58 12.20 4.86
CA LYS A 22 -21.76 11.83 4.06
C LYS A 22 -21.97 10.33 3.97
N GLN A 23 -20.88 9.58 3.71
CA GLN A 23 -20.88 8.12 3.59
C GLN A 23 -20.03 7.52 4.72
N PRO A 24 -20.38 6.34 5.26
CA PRO A 24 -19.56 5.66 6.26
C PRO A 24 -18.25 5.14 5.64
N ILE A 25 -17.27 4.86 6.50
CA ILE A 25 -16.14 4.02 6.14
C ILE A 25 -16.59 2.56 6.21
N GLU A 26 -16.47 1.85 5.09
CA GLU A 26 -16.83 0.44 4.98
C GLU A 26 -15.57 -0.41 4.84
N PHE A 27 -15.49 -1.48 5.65
CA PHE A 27 -14.45 -2.49 5.55
C PHE A 27 -15.08 -3.75 4.94
N GLU A 28 -14.71 -4.04 3.70
CA GLU A 28 -15.19 -5.21 2.98
C GLU A 28 -14.48 -6.45 3.52
N ILE A 29 -15.23 -7.47 3.92
CA ILE A 29 -14.71 -8.82 4.06
C ILE A 29 -14.70 -9.38 2.65
N ARG A 30 -13.55 -9.31 1.98
CA ARG A 30 -13.41 -9.98 0.70
C ARG A 30 -13.25 -11.47 0.97
N PRO A 31 -14.02 -12.34 0.30
CA PRO A 31 -13.53 -13.70 0.13
C PRO A 31 -12.13 -13.60 -0.49
N PRO A 32 -11.19 -14.51 -0.19
CA PRO A 32 -9.94 -14.57 -0.92
C PRO A 32 -10.29 -14.49 -2.40
N SER A 33 -9.69 -13.54 -3.12
CA SER A 33 -9.82 -13.47 -4.57
C SER A 33 -9.52 -14.89 -5.04
N ASP A 34 -10.52 -15.61 -5.58
CA ASP A 34 -10.22 -16.83 -6.32
C ASP A 34 -9.11 -16.42 -7.26
N MET A 35 -7.97 -17.11 -7.22
CA MET A 35 -6.83 -16.80 -8.07
C MET A 35 -7.32 -16.89 -9.50
N ILE A 36 -7.76 -15.77 -10.06
CA ILE A 36 -7.99 -15.65 -11.48
C ILE A 36 -6.60 -15.91 -12.04
N GLU A 37 -6.45 -17.00 -12.79
CA GLU A 37 -5.25 -17.24 -13.58
C GLU A 37 -5.04 -15.98 -14.43
N SER A 38 -4.14 -15.13 -13.99
CA SER A 38 -3.77 -13.90 -14.68
C SER A 38 -2.36 -14.08 -15.24
N GLU A 39 -2.14 -13.51 -16.41
CA GLU A 39 -0.87 -13.64 -17.11
C GLU A 39 0.24 -13.00 -16.28
N THR A 40 1.41 -13.65 -16.23
CA THR A 40 2.58 -13.09 -15.57
C THR A 40 3.11 -11.91 -16.39
N ILE A 41 3.15 -10.72 -15.79
CA ILE A 41 3.72 -9.52 -16.42
C ILE A 41 5.25 -9.58 -16.39
N THR A 42 5.81 -9.97 -15.24
CA THR A 42 7.26 -10.02 -15.06
C THR A 42 7.64 -11.01 -13.95
N THR A 43 8.87 -11.50 -14.03
CA THR A 43 9.50 -12.32 -13.00
C THR A 43 10.83 -11.72 -12.57
N TYR A 44 11.26 -12.06 -11.36
CA TYR A 44 12.60 -11.77 -10.86
C TYR A 44 13.16 -13.01 -10.18
N THR A 45 14.44 -13.28 -10.38
CA THR A 45 15.13 -14.38 -9.68
C THR A 45 15.34 -14.01 -8.22
N ASP A 46 15.82 -14.96 -7.43
CA ASP A 46 16.39 -14.61 -6.15
C ASP A 46 17.52 -13.59 -6.38
N PHE A 47 17.56 -12.56 -5.55
CA PHE A 47 18.56 -11.52 -5.68
C PHE A 47 19.04 -11.01 -4.34
N HIS A 48 20.24 -10.46 -4.38
CA HIS A 48 20.96 -10.02 -3.20
C HIS A 48 21.44 -8.58 -3.35
N LYS A 49 21.38 -7.81 -2.26
CA LYS A 49 21.98 -6.48 -2.19
C LYS A 49 22.70 -6.25 -0.88
N LYS A 50 23.96 -5.85 -0.99
CA LYS A 50 24.86 -5.53 0.12
C LYS A 50 25.23 -4.05 0.11
N TYR A 51 25.13 -3.44 1.27
CA TYR A 51 25.74 -2.17 1.64
C TYR A 51 26.73 -2.42 2.79
N ASP A 52 27.52 -1.42 3.15
CA ASP A 52 28.60 -1.56 4.15
C ASP A 52 28.16 -2.21 5.47
N ASN A 53 26.95 -1.88 5.95
CA ASN A 53 26.41 -2.38 7.22
C ASN A 53 25.07 -3.12 7.07
N PHE A 54 24.60 -3.36 5.84
CA PHE A 54 23.27 -3.91 5.61
C PHE A 54 23.25 -4.89 4.46
N GLU A 55 22.52 -5.99 4.62
CA GLU A 55 22.39 -7.04 3.62
C GLU A 55 20.91 -7.36 3.37
N LEU A 56 20.52 -7.53 2.11
CA LEU A 56 19.15 -7.87 1.70
C LEU A 56 19.17 -9.09 0.80
N GLU A 57 18.46 -10.13 1.22
CA GLU A 57 18.14 -11.31 0.43
C GLU A 57 16.66 -11.26 0.04
N VAL A 58 16.37 -11.54 -1.22
CA VAL A 58 15.01 -11.57 -1.76
C VAL A 58 14.83 -12.89 -2.50
N GLU A 59 13.80 -13.65 -2.11
CA GLU A 59 13.40 -14.88 -2.82
C GLU A 59 12.89 -14.55 -4.22
N GLU A 60 12.99 -15.50 -5.16
CA GLU A 60 12.41 -15.36 -6.49
C GLU A 60 10.89 -15.10 -6.43
N GLY A 61 10.37 -14.38 -7.41
CA GLY A 61 8.96 -14.05 -7.44
C GLY A 61 8.45 -13.60 -8.80
N GLU A 62 7.13 -13.52 -8.87
CA GLU A 62 6.39 -13.15 -10.07
C GLU A 62 5.37 -12.05 -9.74
N ILE A 63 5.08 -11.22 -10.74
CA ILE A 63 4.03 -10.20 -10.69
C ILE A 63 3.05 -10.53 -11.80
N ASN A 64 1.81 -10.84 -11.41
CA ASN A 64 0.76 -11.23 -12.34
C ASN A 64 -0.17 -10.04 -12.61
N GLN A 65 -0.77 -10.03 -13.79
CA GLN A 65 -1.60 -8.94 -14.27
C GLN A 65 -2.81 -8.67 -13.38
N SER A 66 -3.18 -7.39 -13.27
CA SER A 66 -4.34 -6.92 -12.50
C SER A 66 -4.29 -7.31 -11.02
N GLN A 67 -3.09 -7.38 -10.45
CA GLN A 67 -2.89 -7.69 -9.03
C GLN A 67 -2.20 -6.56 -8.27
N VAL A 68 -2.56 -6.44 -7.00
CA VAL A 68 -1.83 -5.64 -6.03
C VAL A 68 -1.03 -6.57 -5.11
N ILE A 69 0.29 -6.42 -5.16
CA ILE A 69 1.22 -7.05 -4.24
C ILE A 69 1.62 -6.01 -3.20
N THR A 70 1.44 -6.29 -1.91
CA THR A 70 1.97 -5.44 -0.85
C THR A 70 3.23 -6.01 -0.24
N ALA A 71 4.17 -5.15 0.13
CA ALA A 71 5.38 -5.51 0.82
C ALA A 71 5.41 -4.82 2.18
N PHE A 72 5.44 -5.60 3.26
CA PHE A 72 5.41 -5.04 4.62
C PHE A 72 6.35 -5.78 5.57
N GLY A 73 6.71 -5.07 6.65
CA GLY A 73 7.68 -5.52 7.65
C GLY A 73 8.29 -4.35 8.40
N PRO A 74 9.21 -4.59 9.35
CA PRO A 74 9.86 -3.55 10.15
C PRO A 74 10.61 -2.51 9.32
N ASN A 75 10.87 -1.33 9.91
CA ASN A 75 11.68 -0.31 9.24
C ASN A 75 13.16 -0.68 9.24
N GLY A 76 13.88 -0.22 8.20
CA GLY A 76 15.31 -0.51 8.05
C GLY A 76 15.64 -1.95 7.63
N ILE A 77 14.66 -2.67 7.06
CA ILE A 77 14.79 -4.07 6.65
C ILE A 77 14.96 -4.26 5.12
N GLY A 78 15.11 -3.17 4.36
CA GLY A 78 15.37 -3.24 2.92
C GLY A 78 14.15 -3.11 1.99
N LYS A 79 12.94 -2.80 2.49
CA LYS A 79 11.75 -2.59 1.65
C LYS A 79 11.98 -1.55 0.54
N THR A 80 12.45 -0.36 0.90
CA THR A 80 12.78 0.70 -0.08
C THR A 80 13.90 0.29 -1.03
N THR A 81 14.86 -0.53 -0.58
CA THR A 81 15.91 -1.09 -1.44
C THR A 81 15.30 -2.04 -2.48
N TYR A 82 14.39 -2.92 -2.06
CA TYR A 82 13.63 -3.80 -2.94
C TYR A 82 12.83 -3.00 -4.00
N ALA A 83 12.08 -1.98 -3.59
CA ALA A 83 11.37 -1.12 -4.55
C ALA A 83 12.29 -0.41 -5.54
N LYS A 84 13.45 0.09 -5.08
CA LYS A 84 14.44 0.73 -5.97
C LYS A 84 15.05 -0.25 -6.96
N ILE A 85 15.28 -1.50 -6.55
CA ILE A 85 15.82 -2.54 -7.42
C ILE A 85 14.79 -2.90 -8.49
N LEU A 86 13.54 -3.16 -8.11
CA LEU A 86 12.49 -3.42 -9.08
C LEU A 86 12.26 -2.23 -10.01
N ALA A 87 12.29 -1.00 -9.50
CA ALA A 87 12.14 0.20 -10.33
C ALA A 87 13.35 0.52 -11.22
N GLY A 88 14.41 -0.31 -11.22
CA GLY A 88 15.63 -0.07 -12.01
C GLY A 88 16.48 1.11 -11.54
N VAL A 89 16.18 1.69 -10.36
CA VAL A 89 16.91 2.82 -9.77
C VAL A 89 18.28 2.36 -9.20
N THR A 90 18.34 1.13 -8.69
CA THR A 90 19.55 0.53 -8.12
C THR A 90 19.70 -0.88 -8.67
N LYS A 91 20.91 -1.31 -9.03
CA LYS A 91 21.16 -2.70 -9.44
C LYS A 91 21.38 -3.62 -8.24
N PRO A 92 20.91 -4.88 -8.27
CA PRO A 92 21.31 -5.89 -7.29
C PRO A 92 22.78 -6.25 -7.46
N ASP A 93 23.38 -6.90 -6.46
CA ASP A 93 24.76 -7.41 -6.53
C ASP A 93 24.83 -8.83 -7.09
N SER A 94 23.75 -9.61 -6.95
CA SER A 94 23.51 -10.88 -7.65
C SER A 94 22.02 -11.07 -7.93
N GLY A 95 21.68 -11.91 -8.91
CA GLY A 95 20.31 -12.09 -9.38
C GLY A 95 19.93 -11.11 -10.47
N GLU A 96 18.80 -11.34 -11.12
CA GLU A 96 18.31 -10.55 -12.25
C GLU A 96 16.83 -10.19 -12.08
N VAL A 97 16.50 -8.95 -12.44
CA VAL A 97 15.13 -8.46 -12.58
C VAL A 97 14.93 -8.19 -14.05
N GLU A 98 13.84 -8.69 -14.62
CA GLU A 98 13.52 -8.51 -16.03
C GLU A 98 13.34 -7.01 -16.36
N GLU A 99 14.10 -6.51 -17.34
CA GLU A 99 14.18 -5.08 -17.67
C GLU A 99 13.20 -4.64 -18.78
N GLU A 100 12.42 -5.56 -19.39
CA GLU A 100 11.57 -5.25 -20.56
C GLU A 100 10.24 -4.57 -20.23
N ILE A 101 9.92 -4.37 -18.95
CA ILE A 101 8.65 -3.77 -18.51
C ILE A 101 8.77 -2.28 -18.15
N LYS A 102 7.70 -1.52 -18.41
CA LYS A 102 7.60 -0.11 -18.03
C LYS A 102 7.18 -0.01 -16.56
N ILE A 103 8.03 0.63 -15.75
CA ILE A 103 7.75 0.83 -14.33
C ILE A 103 7.59 2.32 -14.02
N ALA A 104 6.49 2.67 -13.33
CA ALA A 104 6.30 3.98 -12.75
C ALA A 104 6.52 3.92 -11.24
N TYR A 105 7.54 4.62 -10.76
CA TYR A 105 7.98 4.54 -9.36
C TYR A 105 7.71 5.83 -8.57
N LYS A 106 7.02 5.68 -7.44
CA LYS A 106 6.88 6.70 -6.40
C LYS A 106 7.87 6.40 -5.27
N PRO A 107 8.88 7.26 -5.01
CA PRO A 107 9.80 7.08 -3.89
C PRO A 107 9.21 7.50 -2.55
N GLN A 108 9.71 6.94 -1.44
CA GLN A 108 9.25 7.25 -0.07
C GLN A 108 9.33 8.76 0.24
N TYR A 109 10.51 9.36 0.04
CA TYR A 109 10.74 10.79 0.23
C TYR A 109 10.59 11.53 -1.10
N ILE A 110 9.69 12.50 -1.12
CA ILE A 110 9.47 13.39 -2.25
C ILE A 110 10.18 14.70 -1.90
N LEU A 111 11.30 15.00 -2.57
CA LEU A 111 11.92 16.31 -2.48
C LEU A 111 11.19 17.27 -3.44
N SER A 112 10.69 18.37 -2.92
CA SER A 112 9.85 19.31 -3.66
C SER A 112 10.66 20.56 -4.03
N ASP A 113 11.73 20.40 -4.80
CA ASP A 113 12.54 21.51 -5.32
C ASP A 113 11.89 22.20 -6.53
N PHE A 114 10.62 21.88 -6.81
CA PHE A 114 9.86 22.47 -7.90
C PHE A 114 9.39 23.88 -7.54
N GLU A 115 9.82 24.85 -8.34
CA GLU A 115 9.33 26.22 -8.28
C GLU A 115 8.09 26.37 -9.17
N GLY A 116 6.92 26.48 -8.55
CA GLY A 116 5.65 26.66 -9.26
C GLY A 116 4.45 26.14 -8.49
N THR A 117 3.27 26.30 -9.09
CA THR A 117 2.02 25.79 -8.53
C THR A 117 1.87 24.29 -8.79
N VAL A 118 0.95 23.66 -8.05
CA VAL A 118 0.58 22.25 -8.31
C VAL A 118 0.02 22.09 -9.73
N GLN A 119 -0.72 23.08 -10.22
CA GLN A 119 -1.21 23.08 -11.59
C GLN A 119 -0.06 23.04 -12.61
N ASP A 120 0.97 23.87 -12.42
CA ASP A 120 2.17 23.87 -13.27
C ASP A 120 2.86 22.50 -13.22
N PHE A 121 3.01 21.94 -12.02
CA PHE A 121 3.62 20.63 -11.82
C PHE A 121 2.86 19.51 -12.54
N LEU A 122 1.52 19.49 -12.42
CA LEU A 122 0.67 18.52 -13.10
C LEU A 122 0.73 18.67 -14.61
N TYR A 123 0.73 19.90 -15.12
CA TYR A 123 0.85 20.16 -16.55
C TYR A 123 2.17 19.62 -17.13
N MET A 124 3.26 19.71 -16.37
CA MET A 124 4.59 19.24 -16.80
C MET A 124 4.79 17.73 -16.62
N ASN A 125 4.24 17.13 -15.57
CA ASN A 125 4.61 15.78 -15.14
C ASN A 125 3.48 14.74 -15.25
N ALA A 126 2.21 15.14 -15.26
CA ALA A 126 1.09 14.19 -15.28
C ALA A 126 0.60 13.94 -16.71
N LYS A 127 0.64 12.68 -17.16
CA LYS A 127 0.07 12.33 -18.47
C LYS A 127 -1.46 12.38 -18.40
N GLY A 128 -2.06 12.81 -19.51
CA GLY A 128 -3.52 12.95 -19.59
C GLY A 128 -4.10 14.07 -18.71
N TYR A 129 -3.28 14.96 -18.14
CA TYR A 129 -3.79 16.14 -17.44
C TYR A 129 -4.74 16.94 -18.33
N GLY A 130 -5.89 17.36 -17.79
CA GLY A 130 -6.96 18.02 -18.52
C GLY A 130 -8.00 17.09 -19.16
N THR A 131 -7.76 15.77 -19.20
CA THR A 131 -8.77 14.80 -19.66
C THR A 131 -9.83 14.53 -18.59
N ASN A 132 -11.02 14.09 -19.02
CA ASN A 132 -12.09 13.69 -18.09
C ASN A 132 -11.71 12.46 -17.25
N ILE A 133 -10.91 11.56 -17.82
CA ILE A 133 -10.41 10.35 -17.14
C ILE A 133 -9.48 10.77 -16.01
N PHE A 134 -8.46 11.59 -16.30
CA PHE A 134 -7.57 12.13 -15.26
C PHE A 134 -8.36 12.85 -14.17
N LYS A 135 -9.34 13.67 -14.54
CA LYS A 135 -10.16 14.39 -13.57
C LYS A 135 -10.95 13.44 -12.66
N THR A 136 -11.54 12.38 -13.21
CA THR A 136 -12.45 11.49 -12.48
C THR A 136 -11.70 10.46 -11.64
N ASP A 137 -10.61 9.92 -12.17
CA ASP A 137 -9.94 8.75 -11.58
C ASP A 137 -8.69 9.14 -10.79
N ILE A 138 -8.12 10.32 -11.06
CA ILE A 138 -6.91 10.82 -10.41
C ILE A 138 -7.19 12.12 -9.63
N ALA A 139 -7.60 13.21 -10.28
CA ALA A 139 -7.69 14.51 -9.60
C ALA A 139 -8.69 14.53 -8.44
N LYS A 140 -9.90 13.99 -8.65
CA LYS A 140 -10.95 13.96 -7.61
C LYS A 140 -10.63 12.99 -6.46
N PRO A 141 -10.25 11.71 -6.69
CA PRO A 141 -10.01 10.78 -5.59
C PRO A 141 -8.81 11.17 -4.73
N PHE A 142 -7.80 11.80 -5.35
CA PHE A 142 -6.63 12.35 -4.68
C PHE A 142 -6.84 13.79 -4.18
N ASP A 143 -8.06 14.34 -4.22
CA ASP A 143 -8.41 15.66 -3.70
C ASP A 143 -7.46 16.79 -4.22
N LEU A 144 -7.02 16.70 -5.48
CA LEU A 144 -6.06 17.64 -6.09
C LEU A 144 -6.68 18.99 -6.41
N ASP A 145 -7.97 19.03 -6.70
CA ASP A 145 -8.73 20.26 -7.02
C ASP A 145 -8.58 21.33 -5.92
N LYS A 146 -8.35 20.91 -4.66
CA LYS A 146 -8.20 21.81 -3.50
C LYS A 146 -6.81 22.45 -3.39
N ILE A 147 -5.84 21.97 -4.16
CA ILE A 147 -4.43 22.36 -4.03
C ILE A 147 -3.81 22.88 -5.34
N LEU A 148 -4.54 22.91 -6.45
CA LEU A 148 -4.03 23.30 -7.77
C LEU A 148 -3.26 24.63 -7.76
N GLU A 149 -3.80 25.65 -7.10
CA GLU A 149 -3.20 26.99 -7.04
C GLU A 149 -2.10 27.13 -5.98
N LYS A 150 -1.90 26.12 -5.12
CA LYS A 150 -0.86 26.17 -4.09
C LYS A 150 0.51 25.99 -4.72
N GLN A 151 1.50 26.64 -4.14
CA GLN A 151 2.91 26.40 -4.45
C GLN A 151 3.30 25.00 -3.97
N VAL A 152 4.00 24.23 -4.80
CA VAL A 152 4.44 22.86 -4.47
C VAL A 152 5.31 22.84 -3.19
N SER A 153 6.18 23.83 -3.03
CA SER A 153 7.01 24.03 -1.84
C SER A 153 6.25 24.33 -0.55
N LYS A 154 4.95 24.65 -0.64
CA LYS A 154 4.08 24.96 0.52
C LYS A 154 3.09 23.85 0.85
N LEU A 155 3.16 22.72 0.15
CA LEU A 155 2.29 21.58 0.44
C LEU A 155 2.64 20.96 1.79
N SER A 156 1.60 20.56 2.52
CA SER A 156 1.77 19.66 3.66
C SER A 156 2.26 18.27 3.19
N GLY A 157 2.84 17.48 4.10
CA GLY A 157 3.31 16.13 3.77
C GLY A 157 2.23 15.25 3.11
N GLY A 158 1.00 15.27 3.62
CA GLY A 158 -0.11 14.52 3.03
C GLY A 158 -0.61 15.06 1.68
N GLU A 159 -0.51 16.37 1.44
CA GLU A 159 -0.80 16.95 0.11
C GLU A 159 0.26 16.55 -0.92
N LEU A 160 1.54 16.65 -0.54
CA LEU A 160 2.66 16.25 -1.39
C LEU A 160 2.59 14.75 -1.72
N GLN A 161 2.25 13.93 -0.74
CA GLN A 161 2.08 12.49 -0.89
C GLN A 161 0.96 12.13 -1.90
N ARG A 162 -0.19 12.82 -1.79
CA ARG A 162 -1.30 12.66 -2.75
C ARG A 162 -0.89 13.07 -4.15
N LEU A 163 -0.21 14.21 -4.28
CA LEU A 163 0.27 14.70 -5.57
C LEU A 163 1.23 13.73 -6.24
N ALA A 164 2.25 13.25 -5.52
CA ALA A 164 3.23 12.31 -6.08
C ALA A 164 2.61 10.98 -6.49
N THR A 165 1.73 10.43 -5.66
CA THR A 165 1.03 9.18 -5.98
C THR A 165 0.14 9.35 -7.21
N ALA A 166 -0.61 10.45 -7.29
CA ALA A 166 -1.46 10.78 -8.44
C ALA A 166 -0.67 10.94 -9.74
N VAL A 167 0.47 11.63 -9.69
CA VAL A 167 1.34 11.82 -10.87
C VAL A 167 1.95 10.50 -11.31
N THR A 168 2.36 9.65 -10.38
CA THR A 168 2.90 8.31 -10.68
C THR A 168 1.86 7.44 -11.37
N LEU A 169 0.63 7.39 -10.82
CA LEU A 169 -0.50 6.64 -11.40
C LEU A 169 -1.04 7.23 -12.72
N SER A 170 -0.60 8.43 -13.09
CA SER A 170 -0.94 8.99 -14.40
C SER A 170 0.01 8.53 -15.51
N GLN A 171 1.18 7.97 -15.16
CA GLN A 171 2.15 7.52 -16.17
C GLN A 171 1.68 6.23 -16.86
N GLU A 172 2.13 6.01 -18.09
CA GLU A 172 1.97 4.71 -18.75
C GLU A 172 3.01 3.72 -18.17
N ALA A 173 2.54 2.68 -17.49
CA ALA A 173 3.37 1.64 -16.90
C ALA A 173 2.65 0.29 -16.89
N ASP A 174 3.42 -0.79 -16.97
CA ASP A 174 2.94 -2.16 -16.78
C ASP A 174 2.83 -2.48 -15.28
N VAL A 175 3.77 -1.95 -14.48
CA VAL A 175 3.80 -2.07 -13.02
C VAL A 175 4.03 -0.72 -12.35
N TYR A 176 3.18 -0.37 -11.38
CA TYR A 176 3.40 0.75 -10.48
C TYR A 176 4.13 0.29 -9.22
N VAL A 177 5.23 0.94 -8.87
CA VAL A 177 5.93 0.71 -7.59
C VAL A 177 5.70 1.92 -6.68
N LEU A 178 5.00 1.73 -5.57
CA LEU A 178 4.61 2.81 -4.67
C LEU A 178 5.23 2.60 -3.28
N ASP A 179 6.18 3.45 -2.91
CA ASP A 179 6.82 3.39 -1.58
C ASP A 179 6.13 4.33 -0.58
N GLU A 180 5.46 3.72 0.40
CA GLU A 180 4.62 4.33 1.44
C GLU A 180 3.62 5.36 0.89
N PRO A 181 2.70 4.98 -0.03
CA PRO A 181 1.73 5.90 -0.61
C PRO A 181 0.81 6.54 0.44
N THR A 182 0.64 5.92 1.61
CA THR A 182 -0.29 6.37 2.65
C THR A 182 0.33 7.21 3.78
N ALA A 183 1.62 7.53 3.68
CA ALA A 183 2.33 8.33 4.66
C ALA A 183 1.64 9.69 4.88
N PHE A 184 1.52 10.12 6.14
CA PHE A 184 0.88 11.38 6.55
C PHE A 184 -0.62 11.52 6.22
N LEU A 185 -1.27 10.49 5.70
CA LEU A 185 -2.70 10.51 5.37
C LEU A 185 -3.56 10.05 6.54
N ASP A 186 -4.76 10.62 6.65
CA ASP A 186 -5.80 10.11 7.53
C ASP A 186 -6.50 8.88 6.94
N VAL A 187 -7.23 8.13 7.77
CA VAL A 187 -7.90 6.89 7.36
C VAL A 187 -8.87 7.05 6.18
N GLU A 188 -9.52 8.22 6.04
CA GLU A 188 -10.43 8.47 4.92
C GLU A 188 -9.65 8.64 3.61
N GLN A 189 -8.59 9.43 3.66
CA GLN A 189 -7.68 9.63 2.53
C GLN A 189 -7.02 8.32 2.11
N ARG A 190 -6.58 7.50 3.07
CA ARG A 190 -6.00 6.17 2.80
C ARG A 190 -6.94 5.28 2.02
N LEU A 191 -8.20 5.19 2.45
CA LEU A 191 -9.21 4.36 1.77
C LEU A 191 -9.60 4.92 0.39
N LYS A 192 -9.67 6.25 0.24
CA LYS A 192 -9.91 6.87 -1.08
C LYS A 192 -8.80 6.55 -2.06
N ILE A 193 -7.55 6.68 -1.63
CA ILE A 193 -6.39 6.36 -2.48
C ILE A 193 -6.34 4.87 -2.78
N ALA A 194 -6.62 4.01 -1.80
CA ALA A 194 -6.66 2.57 -2.03
C ALA A 194 -7.71 2.17 -3.09
N LYS A 195 -8.91 2.78 -3.01
CA LYS A 195 -9.96 2.63 -4.02
C LYS A 195 -9.52 3.12 -5.40
N ALA A 196 -8.87 4.28 -5.46
CA ALA A 196 -8.39 4.86 -6.70
C ALA A 196 -7.30 3.99 -7.35
N ILE A 197 -6.31 3.55 -6.57
CA ILE A 197 -5.24 2.64 -7.03
C ILE A 197 -5.86 1.36 -7.60
N LYS A 198 -6.74 0.68 -6.85
CA LYS A 198 -7.41 -0.53 -7.34
C LYS A 198 -8.20 -0.29 -8.62
N HIS A 199 -8.93 0.82 -8.68
CA HIS A 199 -9.69 1.16 -9.87
C HIS A 199 -8.80 1.33 -11.10
N ILE A 200 -7.68 2.04 -10.97
CA ILE A 200 -6.73 2.27 -12.07
C ILE A 200 -6.09 0.96 -12.53
N ILE A 201 -5.63 0.13 -11.58
CA ILE A 201 -5.01 -1.18 -11.84
C ILE A 201 -5.95 -2.08 -12.65
N MET A 202 -7.22 -2.20 -12.21
CA MET A 202 -8.21 -3.02 -12.88
C MET A 202 -8.69 -2.45 -14.21
N ARG A 203 -8.68 -1.12 -14.38
CA ARG A 203 -9.14 -0.46 -15.61
C ARG A 203 -8.10 -0.58 -16.73
N ASP A 204 -6.83 -0.44 -16.38
CA ASP A 204 -5.71 -0.40 -17.33
C ASP A 204 -5.04 -1.76 -17.52
N ASP A 205 -5.54 -2.81 -16.86
CA ASP A 205 -4.93 -4.14 -16.80
C ASP A 205 -3.43 -4.11 -16.44
N THR A 206 -3.09 -3.27 -15.47
CA THR A 206 -1.73 -3.07 -14.94
C THR A 206 -1.59 -3.76 -13.59
N SER A 207 -0.42 -3.70 -12.95
CA SER A 207 -0.22 -4.20 -11.58
C SER A 207 0.42 -3.18 -10.68
N ALA A 208 0.35 -3.39 -9.36
CA ALA A 208 1.09 -2.55 -8.43
C ALA A 208 1.80 -3.35 -7.35
N LEU A 209 3.03 -2.95 -7.09
CA LEU A 209 3.77 -3.28 -5.89
C LEU A 209 3.73 -2.10 -4.92
N ILE A 210 3.25 -2.32 -3.71
CA ILE A 210 3.05 -1.25 -2.74
C ILE A 210 3.75 -1.59 -1.42
N ILE A 211 4.69 -0.74 -1.02
CA ILE A 211 5.30 -0.82 0.31
C ILE A 211 4.47 0.04 1.25
N ASP A 212 3.99 -0.54 2.34
CA ASP A 212 3.31 0.21 3.39
C ASP A 212 3.44 -0.51 4.75
N HIS A 213 3.01 0.15 5.82
CA HIS A 213 2.98 -0.38 7.18
C HIS A 213 1.59 -0.32 7.81
N ASP A 214 0.60 0.29 7.14
CA ASP A 214 -0.78 0.34 7.61
C ASP A 214 -1.51 -0.97 7.24
N ILE A 215 -1.72 -1.82 8.25
CA ILE A 215 -2.45 -3.09 8.13
C ILE A 215 -3.86 -2.89 7.55
N VAL A 216 -4.56 -1.81 7.85
CA VAL A 216 -5.91 -1.54 7.32
C VAL A 216 -5.87 -1.24 5.82
N PHE A 217 -4.87 -0.48 5.38
CA PHE A 217 -4.66 -0.22 3.97
C PHE A 217 -4.25 -1.49 3.22
N ILE A 218 -3.31 -2.26 3.78
CA ILE A 218 -2.83 -3.53 3.23
C ILE A 218 -4.00 -4.54 3.14
N ASP A 219 -4.78 -4.69 4.20
CA ASP A 219 -5.98 -5.54 4.27
C ASP A 219 -6.99 -5.21 3.16
N TYR A 220 -7.14 -3.91 2.86
CA TYR A 220 -8.08 -3.45 1.84
C TYR A 220 -7.56 -3.65 0.41
N ILE A 221 -6.27 -3.40 0.18
CA ILE A 221 -5.72 -3.26 -1.16
C ILE A 221 -5.04 -4.52 -1.69
N SER A 222 -4.53 -5.41 -0.85
CA SER A 222 -3.68 -6.51 -1.31
C SER A 222 -4.47 -7.67 -1.90
N ASP A 223 -3.95 -8.26 -2.96
CA ASP A 223 -4.33 -9.60 -3.44
C ASP A 223 -3.29 -10.63 -2.97
N ARG A 224 -2.01 -10.28 -3.09
CA ARG A 224 -0.86 -11.02 -2.57
C ARG A 224 -0.01 -10.11 -1.69
N ALA A 225 0.86 -10.71 -0.89
CA ALA A 225 1.77 -9.96 -0.04
C ALA A 225 3.13 -10.64 0.13
N MET A 226 4.13 -9.82 0.41
CA MET A 226 5.49 -10.19 0.76
C MET A 226 5.79 -9.74 2.19
N VAL A 227 6.43 -10.60 2.96
CA VAL A 227 6.83 -10.31 4.33
C VAL A 227 8.33 -10.08 4.37
N PHE A 228 8.73 -8.96 4.97
CA PHE A 228 10.12 -8.67 5.25
C PHE A 228 10.44 -8.94 6.72
N TYR A 229 11.49 -9.71 6.99
CA TYR A 229 12.00 -10.02 8.33
C TYR A 229 13.53 -9.88 8.40
N GLY A 230 14.05 -9.89 9.63
CA GLY A 230 15.49 -9.76 9.93
C GLY A 230 15.74 -8.70 11.00
N GLU A 231 16.98 -8.21 11.07
CA GLU A 231 17.39 -7.21 12.06
C GLU A 231 17.57 -5.82 11.41
N SER A 232 16.78 -4.84 11.88
CA SER A 232 16.81 -3.47 11.38
C SER A 232 18.22 -2.91 11.27
N ALA A 233 18.54 -2.37 10.09
CA ALA A 233 19.85 -1.81 9.74
C ALA A 233 21.03 -2.80 9.76
N LYS A 234 20.77 -4.12 9.78
CA LYS A 234 21.81 -5.16 9.63
C LYS A 234 21.52 -6.15 8.50
N ASN A 235 20.34 -6.77 8.51
CA ASN A 235 19.95 -7.69 7.45
C ASN A 235 18.44 -7.66 7.22
N GLY A 236 18.03 -8.02 6.03
CA GLY A 236 16.64 -8.20 5.64
C GLY A 236 16.49 -9.39 4.72
N HIS A 237 15.37 -10.09 4.87
CA HIS A 237 14.96 -11.16 3.98
C HIS A 237 13.52 -10.91 3.55
N ALA A 238 13.26 -10.99 2.25
CA ALA A 238 11.92 -10.84 1.67
C ALA A 238 11.44 -12.17 1.10
N THR A 239 10.21 -12.55 1.45
CA THR A 239 9.57 -13.74 0.88
C THR A 239 9.14 -13.50 -0.57
N ALA A 240 8.94 -14.58 -1.31
CA ALA A 240 8.12 -14.54 -2.52
C ALA A 240 6.71 -13.98 -2.21
N PRO A 241 6.01 -13.40 -3.19
CA PRO A 241 4.62 -12.97 -3.02
C PRO A 241 3.71 -14.19 -2.76
N ILE A 242 3.06 -14.23 -1.60
CA ILE A 242 2.12 -15.31 -1.20
C ILE A 242 0.72 -14.73 -0.97
N ASN A 243 -0.27 -15.57 -0.68
CA ASN A 243 -1.60 -15.08 -0.33
C ASN A 243 -1.54 -14.17 0.90
N LEU A 244 -2.34 -13.09 0.89
CA LEU A 244 -2.39 -12.10 1.98
C LEU A 244 -2.54 -12.75 3.36
N ARG A 245 -3.37 -13.80 3.47
CA ARG A 245 -3.61 -14.46 4.76
C ARG A 245 -2.37 -15.16 5.30
N ASP A 246 -1.65 -15.87 4.45
CA ASP A 246 -0.41 -16.56 4.83
C ASP A 246 0.68 -15.55 5.20
N ALA A 247 0.82 -14.47 4.41
CA ALA A 247 1.73 -13.38 4.71
C ALA A 247 1.42 -12.72 6.06
N MET A 248 0.14 -12.40 6.31
CA MET A 248 -0.29 -11.80 7.58
C MET A 248 -0.08 -12.75 8.75
N ASN A 249 -0.38 -14.05 8.62
CA ASN A 249 -0.11 -15.03 9.66
C ASN A 249 1.39 -15.16 9.96
N LYS A 250 2.24 -15.18 8.92
CA LYS A 250 3.70 -15.23 9.07
C LYS A 250 4.23 -13.99 9.80
N PHE A 251 3.81 -12.80 9.40
CA PHE A 251 4.23 -11.55 10.05
C PHE A 251 3.70 -11.39 11.48
N LEU A 252 2.41 -11.64 11.68
CA LEU A 252 1.76 -11.42 12.98
C LEU A 252 2.20 -12.43 14.04
N SER A 253 2.61 -13.63 13.61
CA SER A 253 3.17 -14.63 14.52
C SER A 253 4.53 -14.21 15.07
N ASP A 254 5.38 -13.60 14.24
CA ASP A 254 6.67 -13.02 14.64
C ASP A 254 6.49 -11.92 15.70
N VAL A 255 5.57 -10.98 15.47
CA VAL A 255 5.28 -9.89 16.43
C VAL A 255 4.36 -10.32 17.59
N LYS A 256 3.87 -11.56 17.59
CA LYS A 256 2.98 -12.15 18.62
C LYS A 256 1.67 -11.39 18.87
N ILE A 257 1.10 -10.80 17.82
CA ILE A 257 -0.15 -10.03 17.86
C ILE A 257 -1.22 -10.75 17.05
N THR A 258 -2.44 -10.86 17.58
CA THR A 258 -3.57 -11.43 16.82
C THR A 258 -4.60 -10.37 16.44
N PHE A 259 -5.19 -10.53 15.26
CA PHE A 259 -6.25 -9.68 14.73
C PHE A 259 -7.56 -10.44 14.57
N ARG A 260 -8.66 -9.73 14.82
CA ARG A 260 -10.03 -10.17 14.56
C ARG A 260 -10.80 -9.11 13.78
N ARG A 261 -11.90 -9.52 13.13
CA ARG A 261 -12.89 -8.61 12.58
C ARG A 261 -13.81 -8.12 13.71
N ASP A 262 -14.06 -6.81 13.74
CA ASP A 262 -15.08 -6.25 14.63
C ASP A 262 -16.48 -6.59 14.10
N LYS A 263 -17.37 -7.11 14.96
CA LYS A 263 -18.68 -7.65 14.54
C LYS A 263 -19.63 -6.61 13.94
N GLU A 264 -19.47 -5.33 14.25
CA GLU A 264 -20.36 -4.27 13.78
C GLU A 264 -19.84 -3.60 12.51
N THR A 265 -18.52 -3.48 12.40
CA THR A 265 -17.89 -2.62 11.39
C THR A 265 -16.98 -3.39 10.43
N ASN A 266 -16.74 -4.68 10.68
CA ASN A 266 -15.78 -5.53 9.96
C ASN A 266 -14.35 -4.97 9.91
N ARG A 267 -14.05 -3.95 10.71
CA ARG A 267 -12.71 -3.37 10.74
C ARG A 267 -11.71 -4.35 11.36
N PRO A 268 -10.45 -4.37 10.88
CA PRO A 268 -9.37 -5.06 11.56
C PRO A 268 -9.22 -4.52 12.98
N ARG A 269 -9.09 -5.42 13.96
CA ARG A 269 -8.93 -5.07 15.37
C ARG A 269 -8.00 -6.03 16.08
N VAL A 270 -6.99 -5.45 16.74
CA VAL A 270 -6.06 -6.17 17.62
C VAL A 270 -6.81 -6.75 18.82
N ASN A 271 -6.55 -8.02 19.13
CA ASN A 271 -6.99 -8.63 20.38
C ASN A 271 -6.16 -8.14 21.55
N LYS A 272 -6.79 -8.10 22.74
CA LYS A 272 -6.05 -7.90 23.98
C LYS A 272 -5.15 -9.12 24.21
N GLN A 273 -3.87 -8.89 24.51
CA GLN A 273 -2.91 -9.94 24.87
C GLN A 273 -3.49 -10.83 25.99
N GLU A 274 -3.29 -12.15 25.85
CA GLU A 274 -3.75 -13.19 26.78
C GLU A 274 -5.28 -13.29 26.95
N SER A 275 -6.05 -12.63 26.10
CA SER A 275 -7.50 -12.85 26.05
C SER A 275 -7.82 -14.25 25.53
N TYR A 276 -9.04 -14.74 25.80
CA TYR A 276 -9.49 -16.04 25.30
C TYR A 276 -9.30 -16.18 23.78
N LEU A 277 -9.74 -15.19 23.00
CA LEU A 277 -9.59 -15.19 21.54
C LEU A 277 -8.13 -15.12 21.10
N ASP A 278 -7.28 -14.33 21.77
CA ASP A 278 -5.85 -14.24 21.47
C ASP A 278 -5.15 -15.60 21.65
N ARG A 279 -5.44 -16.29 22.76
CA ARG A 279 -4.89 -17.63 23.04
C ARG A 279 -5.40 -18.67 22.04
N GLN A 280 -6.70 -18.65 21.75
CA GLN A 280 -7.30 -19.56 20.78
C GLN A 280 -6.69 -19.39 19.37
N GLN A 281 -6.51 -18.15 18.91
CA GLN A 281 -5.89 -17.86 17.62
C GLN A 281 -4.43 -18.31 17.56
N LYS A 282 -3.65 -18.02 18.61
CA LYS A 282 -2.25 -18.47 18.72
C LYS A 282 -2.12 -19.99 18.71
N GLU A 283 -2.99 -20.70 19.44
CA GLU A 283 -3.01 -22.16 19.50
C GLU A 283 -3.29 -22.79 18.12
N LYS A 284 -4.13 -22.14 17.31
CA LYS A 284 -4.44 -22.56 15.94
C LYS A 284 -3.45 -22.07 14.87
N GLY A 285 -2.52 -21.18 15.22
CA GLY A 285 -1.67 -20.49 14.24
C GLY A 285 -2.39 -19.45 13.38
N GLU A 286 -3.61 -19.06 13.74
CA GLU A 286 -4.47 -18.13 12.99
C GLU A 286 -4.41 -16.71 13.56
N TYR A 287 -3.29 -16.03 13.32
CA TYR A 287 -3.06 -14.66 13.78
C TYR A 287 -3.88 -13.62 13.03
N TYR A 288 -4.27 -13.92 11.79
CA TYR A 288 -5.04 -13.06 10.89
C TYR A 288 -6.40 -13.69 10.57
N TYR A 289 -7.38 -13.37 11.42
CA TYR A 289 -8.76 -13.87 11.38
C TYR A 289 -8.88 -15.40 11.52
N LEU A 290 -9.92 -15.85 12.22
CA LEU A 290 -10.25 -17.28 12.27
C LEU A 290 -10.94 -17.67 10.95
N GLU A 291 -10.69 -18.88 10.44
CA GLU A 291 -11.59 -19.47 9.43
C GLU A 291 -13.00 -19.58 10.01
N GLU A 292 -14.00 -19.19 9.20
CA GLU A 292 -15.41 -19.45 9.50
C GLU A 292 -15.76 -20.93 9.28
#